data_AF-A0A9P4GJS4-F1
#
_entry.id   AF-A0A9P4GJS4-F1
#
_cell.length_a   1.000
_cell.length_b   1.000
_cell.length_c   1.000
_cell.angle_alpha   90.00
_cell.angle_beta   90.00
_cell.angle_gamma   90.00
#
_symmetry.space_group_name_H-M   'P 1'
#
loop_
_entity.id
_entity.type
_entity.pdbx_description
1 polymer ?
#
loop_
_entity_poly.entity_id
_entity_poly.type
_entity_poly.pdbx_seq_one_letter_code
_entity_poly.pdbx_strand_id
1 'polypeptide(L)'
;MGLRHQLFIIAKINGRYRSLACVHHQWLYGFTVLKTCRRLVKIFQCPQNAHLLKLELARASGFPPKAWEDEVEFDEPPEFPFITTCLLTGTSVDLENNYISQATAEPWNVAFYAIDNDDGITIFDLTDLNCISHCFVHFRADNYEDDKQQAGIFISKTMVPLFGSEYLSIYYKNSEQTLEMRQVADWMSDIPLIDTTVLEDIWPEGDWFSRSRNRLPPAVSNLQVNNPELGRKTLAEQAMEMTIQKLLREEHELQYDVEDLPGFTSRLRSYFNVHPHAIKDTPFGFELLQTAYRDSSNLDLHAFPFLTGEEVLVLVRNASKNLSIFDVSGNNNMHIEHFAQIPRDIHIEKLYMWAPDALSSSEVRLALQGHTIGNVYAWADFRAAFVAYKASPDIPRPTQETQDSSQSSKEATFIGLATNIMWVLSDNRSDGTSATKNQTPSPLLLFQGSTKVEGAVIPIKDTYLDSAMLTHSLAKCMYALALVDGYKLSQPHDVISGVLAFGLALRNPKSSYAIESLPAELYTLARLAYHGYPAVVVPPSKTNERTIVIVQERSKDTTFHFRVACVSVDENGILHFHDFPTVLGGDGMQQNTGTWTHLVGNMKGVEVGPCDEGTVHNLFKIVKNVHVTKVN
;
A
#
# COMPACT_ATOMS: atom_id res chain seq x y z
N MET A 1 -14.21 -24.26 -10.83
CA MET A 1 -13.33 -23.15 -11.25
C MET A 1 -14.17 -21.90 -11.21
N GLY A 2 -13.72 -20.85 -10.51
CA GLY A 2 -14.49 -19.62 -10.36
C GLY A 2 -14.27 -18.64 -11.49
N LEU A 3 -15.23 -17.72 -11.66
CA LEU A 3 -15.08 -16.60 -12.58
C LEU A 3 -13.87 -15.77 -12.16
N ARG A 4 -12.97 -15.51 -13.10
CA ARG A 4 -11.75 -14.74 -12.95
C ARG A 4 -11.97 -13.37 -13.57
N HIS A 5 -11.49 -12.35 -12.88
CA HIS A 5 -11.52 -10.98 -13.37
C HIS A 5 -10.17 -10.35 -13.11
N GLN A 6 -9.64 -9.65 -14.10
CA GLN A 6 -8.35 -8.98 -13.98
C GLN A 6 -8.54 -7.47 -13.93
N LEU A 7 -7.66 -6.81 -13.19
CA LEU A 7 -7.61 -5.35 -13.11
C LEU A 7 -6.25 -4.89 -13.60
N PHE A 8 -6.26 -3.94 -14.53
CA PHE A 8 -5.06 -3.40 -15.15
C PHE A 8 -4.89 -1.93 -14.79
N ILE A 9 -3.65 -1.54 -14.54
CA ILE A 9 -3.21 -0.15 -14.55
C ILE A 9 -2.42 0.10 -15.82
N ILE A 10 -2.83 1.11 -16.57
CA ILE A 10 -2.16 1.55 -17.78
C ILE A 10 -1.77 3.03 -17.66
N ALA A 11 -0.78 3.44 -18.44
CA ALA A 11 -0.46 4.85 -18.62
C ALA A 11 0.23 5.07 -19.97
N LYS A 12 0.15 6.30 -20.49
CA LYS A 12 0.86 6.73 -21.68
C LYS A 12 2.29 7.11 -21.33
N ILE A 13 3.21 6.20 -21.61
CA ILE A 13 4.64 6.33 -21.33
C ILE A 13 5.38 6.58 -22.65
N ASN A 14 6.12 7.69 -22.74
CA ASN A 14 6.87 8.07 -23.95
C ASN A 14 6.02 8.04 -25.24
N GLY A 15 4.74 8.44 -25.12
CA GLY A 15 3.82 8.55 -26.25
C GLY A 15 3.04 7.28 -26.60
N ARG A 16 3.29 6.14 -25.93
CA ARG A 16 2.54 4.87 -26.12
C ARG A 16 1.90 4.41 -24.82
N TYR A 17 0.73 3.81 -24.89
CA TYR A 17 0.13 3.18 -23.71
C TYR A 17 0.88 1.90 -23.33
N ARG A 18 1.12 1.74 -22.03
CA ARG A 18 1.83 0.60 -21.43
C ARG A 18 1.06 0.07 -20.21
N SER A 19 1.12 -1.24 -19.99
CA SER A 19 0.59 -1.86 -18.77
C SER A 19 1.63 -1.80 -17.66
N LEU A 20 1.30 -1.12 -16.57
CA LEU A 20 2.20 -0.91 -15.43
C LEU A 20 1.98 -1.96 -14.33
N ALA A 21 0.75 -2.40 -14.13
CA ALA A 21 0.44 -3.43 -13.14
C ALA A 21 -0.81 -4.20 -13.57
N CYS A 22 -0.85 -5.47 -13.20
CA CYS A 22 -2.01 -6.33 -13.34
C CYS A 22 -2.24 -7.09 -12.05
N VAL A 23 -3.50 -7.23 -11.66
CA VAL A 23 -3.91 -8.09 -10.54
C VAL A 23 -5.06 -8.96 -11.01
N HIS A 24 -4.99 -10.23 -10.64
CA HIS A 24 -6.05 -11.21 -10.84
C HIS A 24 -6.84 -11.41 -9.55
N HIS A 25 -8.17 -11.45 -9.65
CA HIS A 25 -9.07 -11.73 -8.53
C HIS A 25 -10.08 -12.82 -8.91
N GLN A 26 -10.21 -13.83 -8.05
CA GLN A 26 -11.22 -14.88 -8.20
C GLN A 26 -12.57 -14.43 -7.62
N TRP A 27 -13.66 -14.61 -8.36
CA TRP A 27 -15.04 -14.24 -7.96
C TRP A 27 -15.31 -12.74 -7.86
N LEU A 28 -14.59 -11.92 -8.62
CA LEU A 28 -14.84 -10.49 -8.71
C LEU A 28 -15.68 -10.18 -9.95
N TYR A 29 -17.00 -10.04 -9.80
CA TYR A 29 -17.92 -9.79 -10.94
C TYR A 29 -19.11 -8.91 -10.52
N GLY A 30 -19.83 -8.37 -11.50
CA GLY A 30 -21.03 -7.56 -11.25
C GLY A 30 -20.80 -6.38 -10.29
N PHE A 31 -21.58 -6.30 -9.20
CA PHE A 31 -21.52 -5.14 -8.31
C PHE A 31 -20.23 -5.06 -7.48
N THR A 32 -19.57 -6.19 -7.18
CA THR A 32 -18.32 -6.17 -6.38
C THR A 32 -17.17 -5.54 -7.16
N VAL A 33 -17.15 -5.68 -8.49
CA VAL A 33 -16.22 -4.97 -9.38
C VAL A 33 -16.38 -3.46 -9.24
N LEU A 34 -17.62 -2.94 -9.32
CA LEU A 34 -17.89 -1.50 -9.20
C LEU A 34 -17.44 -0.92 -7.84
N LYS A 35 -17.73 -1.63 -6.74
CA LYS A 35 -17.26 -1.23 -5.41
C LYS A 35 -15.74 -1.20 -5.32
N THR A 36 -15.08 -2.20 -5.90
CA THR A 36 -13.63 -2.28 -6.00
C THR A 36 -13.04 -1.11 -6.78
N CYS A 37 -13.66 -0.74 -7.90
CA CYS A 37 -13.22 0.40 -8.69
C CYS A 37 -13.35 1.71 -7.92
N ARG A 38 -14.46 1.92 -7.21
CA ARG A 38 -14.63 3.09 -6.35
C ARG A 38 -13.52 3.20 -5.29
N ARG A 39 -13.12 2.08 -4.68
CA ARG A 39 -12.00 2.08 -3.73
C ARG A 39 -10.67 2.41 -4.41
N LEU A 40 -10.39 1.79 -5.56
CA LEU A 40 -9.16 2.02 -6.32
C LEU A 40 -9.02 3.48 -6.77
N VAL A 41 -10.08 4.09 -7.27
CA VAL A 41 -10.08 5.51 -7.65
C VAL A 41 -9.77 6.39 -6.44
N LYS A 42 -10.39 6.13 -5.28
CA LYS A 42 -10.06 6.86 -4.04
C LYS A 42 -8.61 6.67 -3.60
N ILE A 43 -8.03 5.48 -3.80
CA ILE A 43 -6.61 5.21 -3.53
C ILE A 43 -5.72 6.00 -4.49
N PHE A 44 -5.96 5.93 -5.79
CA PHE A 44 -5.11 6.60 -6.78
C PHE A 44 -5.25 8.14 -6.75
N GLN A 45 -6.41 8.68 -6.37
CA GLN A 45 -6.64 10.11 -6.18
C GLN A 45 -6.29 10.60 -4.77
N CYS A 46 -5.81 9.73 -3.88
CA CYS A 46 -5.41 10.13 -2.53
C CYS A 46 -4.17 11.05 -2.61
N PRO A 47 -4.23 12.30 -2.10
CA PRO A 47 -3.11 13.24 -2.21
C PRO A 47 -1.79 12.71 -1.60
N GLN A 48 -1.89 11.86 -0.57
CA GLN A 48 -0.75 11.21 0.07
C GLN A 48 -0.03 10.21 -0.84
N ASN A 49 -0.74 9.63 -1.82
CA ASN A 49 -0.17 8.67 -2.78
C ASN A 49 0.34 9.35 -4.06
N ALA A 50 -0.16 10.55 -4.37
CA ALA A 50 0.08 11.23 -5.65
C ALA A 50 1.58 11.38 -5.98
N HIS A 51 2.41 11.68 -4.98
CA HIS A 51 3.85 11.84 -5.19
C HIS A 51 4.54 10.51 -5.54
N LEU A 52 4.20 9.41 -4.87
CA LEU A 52 4.76 8.08 -5.17
C LEU A 52 4.27 7.56 -6.53
N LEU A 53 3.01 7.82 -6.90
CA LEU A 53 2.49 7.52 -8.24
C LEU A 53 3.28 8.29 -9.32
N LYS A 54 3.53 9.58 -9.10
CA LYS A 54 4.35 10.41 -9.99
C LYS A 54 5.75 9.83 -10.17
N LEU A 55 6.37 9.35 -9.08
CA LEU A 55 7.69 8.75 -9.12
C LEU A 55 7.73 7.42 -9.90
N GLU A 56 6.69 6.59 -9.81
CA GLU A 56 6.59 5.38 -10.65
C GLU A 56 6.34 5.69 -12.13
N LEU A 57 5.53 6.70 -12.45
CA LEU A 57 5.35 7.14 -13.84
C LEU A 57 6.64 7.75 -14.42
N ALA A 58 7.39 8.52 -13.62
CA ALA A 58 8.69 9.04 -14.00
C ALA A 58 9.69 7.91 -14.24
N ARG A 59 9.71 6.89 -13.36
CA ARG A 59 10.50 5.67 -13.55
C ARG A 59 10.14 4.97 -14.85
N ALA A 60 8.85 4.74 -15.11
CA ALA A 60 8.37 4.11 -16.33
C ALA A 60 8.85 4.86 -17.59
N SER A 61 8.85 6.19 -17.54
CA SER A 61 9.32 7.03 -18.64
C SER A 61 10.83 6.91 -18.89
N GLY A 62 11.61 6.54 -17.88
CA GLY A 62 13.05 6.26 -18.00
C GLY A 62 13.39 4.91 -18.64
N PHE A 63 12.42 4.02 -18.87
CA PHE A 63 12.69 2.69 -19.41
C PHE A 63 13.09 2.76 -20.90
N PRO A 64 14.10 1.99 -21.32
CA PRO A 64 14.42 1.87 -22.74
C PRO A 64 13.26 1.16 -23.47
N PRO A 65 12.96 1.49 -24.74
CA PRO A 65 11.87 0.86 -25.50
C PRO A 65 11.90 -0.67 -25.48
N LYS A 66 13.10 -1.26 -25.55
CA LYS A 66 13.32 -2.70 -25.52
C LYS A 66 12.78 -3.37 -24.24
N ALA A 67 12.87 -2.71 -23.09
CA ALA A 67 12.38 -3.27 -21.83
C ALA A 67 10.85 -3.46 -21.82
N TRP A 68 10.12 -2.78 -22.71
CA TRP A 68 8.68 -2.97 -22.92
C TRP A 68 8.35 -4.04 -23.98
N GLU A 69 9.35 -4.55 -24.69
CA GLU A 69 9.19 -5.60 -25.71
C GLU A 69 9.54 -6.98 -25.15
N ASP A 70 10.35 -7.03 -24.10
CA ASP A 70 10.73 -8.27 -23.42
C ASP A 70 9.54 -8.85 -22.64
N GLU A 71 9.34 -10.17 -22.73
CA GLU A 71 8.36 -10.88 -21.91
C GLU A 71 8.84 -10.92 -20.46
N VAL A 72 7.93 -10.60 -19.53
CA VAL A 72 8.21 -10.62 -18.08
C VAL A 72 7.85 -11.99 -17.52
N GLU A 73 8.79 -12.63 -16.84
CA GLU A 73 8.54 -13.92 -16.20
C GLU A 73 7.56 -13.78 -15.02
N PHE A 74 6.73 -14.80 -14.80
CA PHE A 74 5.76 -14.84 -13.68
C PHE A 74 6.38 -14.74 -12.29
N ASP A 75 7.67 -15.02 -12.17
CA ASP A 75 8.40 -15.01 -10.89
C ASP A 75 9.17 -13.73 -10.61
N GLU A 76 9.21 -12.81 -11.57
CA GLU A 76 9.80 -11.50 -11.33
C GLU A 76 8.96 -10.65 -10.38
N PRO A 77 9.58 -9.94 -9.42
CA PRO A 77 8.87 -8.96 -8.61
C PRO A 77 8.36 -7.83 -9.52
N PRO A 78 7.24 -7.17 -9.16
CA PRO A 78 6.70 -6.09 -9.97
C PRO A 78 7.70 -4.94 -10.09
N GLU A 79 7.82 -4.40 -11.30
CA GLU A 79 8.69 -3.25 -11.59
C GLU A 79 8.15 -1.94 -11.00
N PHE A 80 6.82 -1.87 -10.85
CA PHE A 80 6.06 -0.76 -10.29
C PHE A 80 5.39 -1.21 -8.97
N PRO A 81 6.19 -1.47 -7.92
CA PRO A 81 5.70 -2.10 -6.70
C PRO A 81 4.70 -1.23 -5.92
N PHE A 82 4.76 0.10 -6.00
CA PHE A 82 3.79 0.99 -5.36
C PHE A 82 2.43 0.94 -6.04
N ILE A 83 2.36 1.12 -7.36
CA ILE A 83 1.12 0.97 -8.15
C ILE A 83 0.55 -0.43 -7.95
N THR A 84 1.40 -1.46 -7.97
CA THR A 84 0.97 -2.85 -7.72
C THR A 84 0.41 -3.01 -6.30
N THR A 85 1.04 -2.39 -5.29
CA THR A 85 0.54 -2.40 -3.90
C THR A 85 -0.79 -1.66 -3.78
N CYS A 86 -0.97 -0.53 -4.45
CA CYS A 86 -2.25 0.20 -4.53
C CYS A 86 -3.34 -0.70 -5.13
N LEU A 87 -3.03 -1.35 -6.25
CA LEU A 87 -3.97 -2.21 -6.96
C LEU A 87 -4.37 -3.43 -6.12
N LEU A 88 -3.38 -4.18 -5.59
CA LEU A 88 -3.62 -5.32 -4.70
C LEU A 88 -4.45 -4.92 -3.50
N THR A 89 -4.10 -3.80 -2.87
CA THR A 89 -4.84 -3.28 -1.71
C THR A 89 -6.31 -3.04 -2.04
N GLY A 90 -6.58 -2.21 -3.05
CA GLY A 90 -7.94 -1.77 -3.33
C GLY A 90 -8.81 -2.93 -3.80
N THR A 91 -8.19 -3.94 -4.41
CA THR A 91 -8.82 -5.17 -4.89
C THR A 91 -9.12 -6.14 -3.75
N SER A 92 -8.15 -6.41 -2.87
CA SER A 92 -8.25 -7.43 -1.83
C SER A 92 -8.97 -6.99 -0.57
N VAL A 93 -9.13 -5.70 -0.30
CA VAL A 93 -9.64 -5.22 1.00
C VAL A 93 -10.69 -4.12 0.85
N ASP A 94 -11.85 -4.39 1.43
CA ASP A 94 -12.99 -3.50 1.54
C ASP A 94 -13.40 -3.34 3.01
N LEU A 95 -12.75 -2.40 3.69
CA LEU A 95 -13.06 -2.06 5.08
C LEU A 95 -14.44 -1.39 5.24
N GLU A 96 -15.01 -0.81 4.17
CA GLU A 96 -16.34 -0.20 4.23
C GLU A 96 -17.43 -1.28 4.32
N ASN A 97 -17.23 -2.40 3.61
CA ASN A 97 -18.21 -3.49 3.51
C ASN A 97 -17.80 -4.77 4.22
N ASN A 98 -16.72 -4.72 5.00
CA ASN A 98 -16.25 -5.85 5.77
C ASN A 98 -15.91 -7.08 4.92
N TYR A 99 -15.29 -6.82 3.77
CA TYR A 99 -15.00 -7.83 2.79
C TYR A 99 -13.50 -7.84 2.50
N ILE A 100 -12.92 -9.04 2.54
CA ILE A 100 -11.53 -9.29 2.19
C ILE A 100 -11.56 -10.43 1.17
N SER A 101 -10.74 -10.30 0.14
CA SER A 101 -10.62 -11.29 -0.93
C SER A 101 -9.17 -11.49 -1.33
N GLN A 102 -8.92 -12.65 -1.93
CA GLN A 102 -7.63 -12.94 -2.52
C GLN A 102 -7.51 -12.24 -3.87
N ALA A 103 -6.42 -11.48 -4.01
CA ALA A 103 -5.95 -11.00 -5.29
C ALA A 103 -4.46 -11.32 -5.44
N THR A 104 -4.05 -11.65 -6.66
CA THR A 104 -2.67 -12.05 -6.98
C THR A 104 -2.10 -11.04 -7.96
N ALA A 105 -0.90 -10.53 -7.68
CA ALA A 105 -0.18 -9.70 -8.63
C ALA A 105 0.28 -10.57 -9.79
N GLU A 106 0.04 -10.07 -10.99
CA GLU A 106 0.45 -10.67 -12.24
C GLU A 106 1.65 -9.89 -12.80
N PRO A 107 2.39 -10.45 -13.79
CA PRO A 107 3.48 -9.74 -14.43
C PRO A 107 3.07 -8.35 -14.91
N TRP A 108 3.97 -7.38 -14.73
CA TRP A 108 3.81 -6.08 -15.37
C TRP A 108 4.00 -6.24 -16.89
N ASN A 109 3.52 -5.26 -17.66
CA ASN A 109 3.55 -5.33 -19.13
C ASN A 109 2.85 -6.54 -19.76
N VAL A 110 1.98 -7.24 -19.02
CA VAL A 110 1.26 -8.41 -19.51
C VAL A 110 0.10 -8.00 -20.43
N ALA A 111 -0.12 -8.77 -21.49
CA ALA A 111 -1.25 -8.60 -22.39
C ALA A 111 -2.56 -9.07 -21.73
N PHE A 112 -3.69 -8.44 -22.07
CA PHE A 112 -4.98 -8.77 -21.46
C PHE A 112 -5.44 -10.23 -21.68
N TYR A 113 -4.95 -10.88 -22.74
CA TYR A 113 -5.26 -12.27 -23.10
C TYR A 113 -4.22 -13.29 -22.62
N ALA A 114 -3.09 -12.84 -22.07
CA ALA A 114 -2.00 -13.74 -21.70
C ALA A 114 -2.29 -14.56 -20.44
N ILE A 115 -3.30 -14.15 -19.65
CA ILE A 115 -3.70 -14.81 -18.42
C ILE A 115 -5.17 -15.22 -18.55
N ASP A 116 -5.48 -16.45 -18.12
CA ASP A 116 -6.82 -17.05 -18.17
C ASP A 116 -7.87 -16.14 -17.51
N ASN A 117 -8.83 -15.68 -18.31
CA ASN A 117 -9.91 -14.78 -17.92
C ASN A 117 -11.20 -15.19 -18.62
N ASP A 118 -12.21 -15.55 -17.84
CA ASP A 118 -13.49 -16.08 -18.32
C ASP A 118 -14.68 -15.13 -18.10
N ASP A 119 -14.45 -13.95 -17.51
CA ASP A 119 -15.49 -12.93 -17.31
C ASP A 119 -15.16 -11.62 -18.05
N GLY A 120 -14.08 -10.94 -17.65
CA GLY A 120 -13.74 -9.63 -18.19
C GLY A 120 -12.59 -8.94 -17.47
N ILE A 121 -12.31 -7.71 -17.89
CA ILE A 121 -11.23 -6.88 -17.34
C ILE A 121 -11.75 -5.52 -16.91
N THR A 122 -11.11 -4.97 -15.88
CA THR A 122 -11.22 -3.56 -15.52
C THR A 122 -9.89 -2.88 -15.81
N ILE A 123 -9.92 -1.68 -16.37
CA ILE A 123 -8.72 -0.93 -16.71
C ILE A 123 -8.81 0.46 -16.10
N PHE A 124 -7.71 0.94 -15.51
CA PHE A 124 -7.54 2.32 -15.09
C PHE A 124 -6.37 2.95 -15.84
N ASP A 125 -6.56 4.16 -16.33
CA ASP A 125 -5.52 4.97 -16.95
C ASP A 125 -5.02 6.03 -15.95
N LEU A 126 -3.74 5.94 -15.60
CA LEU A 126 -3.04 6.86 -14.69
C LEU A 126 -2.16 7.87 -15.43
N THR A 127 -2.34 8.05 -16.74
CA THR A 127 -1.59 9.06 -17.52
C THR A 127 -1.66 10.46 -16.88
N ASP A 128 -2.85 10.85 -16.39
CA ASP A 128 -3.04 12.05 -15.58
C ASP A 128 -3.62 11.68 -14.21
N LEU A 129 -2.81 11.85 -13.16
CA LEU A 129 -3.21 11.55 -11.79
C LEU A 129 -4.35 12.44 -11.28
N ASN A 130 -4.59 13.60 -11.89
CA ASN A 130 -5.73 14.46 -11.56
C ASN A 130 -7.01 14.05 -12.31
N CYS A 131 -6.88 13.28 -13.39
CA CYS A 131 -7.98 12.90 -14.25
C CYS A 131 -7.88 11.43 -14.66
N ILE A 132 -7.95 10.55 -13.66
CA ILE A 132 -7.98 9.11 -13.86
C ILE A 132 -9.19 8.75 -14.72
N SER A 133 -8.97 7.93 -15.74
CA SER A 133 -10.05 7.34 -16.53
C SER A 133 -10.12 5.83 -16.30
N HIS A 134 -11.26 5.23 -16.62
CA HIS A 134 -11.46 3.79 -16.43
C HIS A 134 -12.34 3.20 -17.53
N CYS A 135 -12.33 1.88 -17.68
CA CYS A 135 -13.42 1.18 -18.36
C CYS A 135 -13.53 -0.27 -17.87
N PHE A 136 -14.69 -0.87 -18.15
CA PHE A 136 -14.91 -2.31 -18.06
C PHE A 136 -14.94 -2.91 -19.46
N VAL A 137 -14.42 -4.12 -19.61
CA VAL A 137 -14.59 -4.93 -20.83
C VAL A 137 -15.05 -6.32 -20.43
N HIS A 138 -16.09 -6.81 -21.09
CA HIS A 138 -16.60 -8.16 -20.90
C HIS A 138 -16.21 -9.04 -22.10
N PHE A 139 -15.85 -10.29 -21.88
CA PHE A 139 -15.36 -11.19 -22.93
C PHE A 139 -16.39 -12.20 -23.42
N ARG A 140 -17.44 -12.47 -22.63
CA ARG A 140 -18.26 -13.66 -22.84
C ARG A 140 -19.37 -13.45 -23.89
N ALA A 141 -19.22 -14.06 -25.06
CA ALA A 141 -20.29 -14.17 -26.07
C ALA A 141 -20.88 -15.60 -26.22
N ASP A 142 -20.19 -16.64 -25.74
CA ASP A 142 -20.28 -17.94 -26.44
C ASP A 142 -20.90 -19.12 -25.66
N ASN A 143 -20.96 -19.09 -24.33
CA ASN A 143 -21.37 -20.28 -23.55
C ASN A 143 -22.86 -20.32 -23.12
N TYR A 144 -23.71 -19.42 -23.60
CA TYR A 144 -25.16 -19.45 -23.37
C TYR A 144 -25.94 -19.51 -24.68
N GLU A 145 -25.52 -20.35 -25.63
CA GLU A 145 -26.31 -20.55 -26.85
C GLU A 145 -27.72 -21.10 -26.58
N ASP A 146 -27.91 -21.83 -25.49
CA ASP A 146 -29.22 -22.41 -25.13
C ASP A 146 -30.26 -21.38 -24.62
N ASP A 147 -29.84 -20.20 -24.14
CA ASP A 147 -30.76 -19.14 -23.66
C ASP A 147 -30.96 -17.99 -24.67
N LYS A 148 -30.24 -18.00 -25.81
CA LYS A 148 -30.31 -16.95 -26.85
C LYS A 148 -31.66 -16.88 -27.58
N GLN A 149 -32.57 -17.84 -27.40
CA GLN A 149 -33.86 -17.86 -28.10
C GLN A 149 -34.99 -17.03 -27.45
N GLN A 150 -34.87 -16.58 -26.20
CA GLN A 150 -36.01 -15.90 -25.52
C GLN A 150 -35.93 -14.38 -25.35
N ALA A 151 -34.80 -13.72 -25.64
CA ALA A 151 -34.67 -12.27 -25.50
C ALA A 151 -34.04 -11.62 -26.74
N GLY A 152 -34.86 -11.36 -27.76
CA GLY A 152 -34.45 -10.96 -29.12
C GLY A 152 -33.69 -9.65 -29.33
N ILE A 153 -33.04 -9.04 -28.33
CA ILE A 153 -32.17 -7.86 -28.50
C ILE A 153 -31.08 -7.82 -27.41
N PHE A 154 -30.25 -8.86 -27.28
CA PHE A 154 -28.98 -8.72 -26.57
C PHE A 154 -27.89 -8.36 -27.59
N ILE A 155 -27.59 -7.07 -27.69
CA ILE A 155 -26.36 -6.61 -28.32
C ILE A 155 -25.22 -7.24 -27.52
N SER A 156 -24.39 -8.06 -28.18
CA SER A 156 -23.21 -8.64 -27.55
C SER A 156 -22.25 -7.50 -27.18
N LYS A 157 -22.31 -7.04 -25.93
CA LYS A 157 -21.42 -6.02 -25.36
C LYS A 157 -20.04 -6.61 -25.04
N THR A 158 -19.49 -7.40 -25.96
CA THR A 158 -18.16 -7.99 -25.82
C THR A 158 -17.11 -7.06 -26.38
N MET A 159 -15.90 -7.08 -25.83
CA MET A 159 -14.72 -6.36 -26.37
C MET A 159 -14.95 -4.85 -26.63
N VAL A 160 -15.86 -4.22 -25.89
CA VAL A 160 -16.19 -2.80 -25.99
C VAL A 160 -15.99 -2.16 -24.60
N PRO A 161 -15.38 -0.96 -24.51
CA PRO A 161 -15.28 -0.28 -23.22
C PRO A 161 -16.66 0.14 -22.73
N LEU A 162 -16.98 -0.21 -21.49
CA LEU A 162 -18.26 0.01 -20.83
C LEU A 162 -18.12 0.94 -19.62
N PHE A 163 -19.14 1.77 -19.38
CA PHE A 163 -19.35 2.47 -18.11
C PHE A 163 -19.81 1.48 -17.02
N GLY A 164 -19.72 1.90 -15.76
CA GLY A 164 -20.18 1.08 -14.62
C GLY A 164 -21.64 0.64 -14.73
N SER A 165 -22.55 1.53 -15.14
CA SER A 165 -23.97 1.20 -15.34
C SER A 165 -24.20 0.19 -16.48
N GLU A 166 -23.45 0.33 -17.56
CA GLU A 166 -23.51 -0.56 -18.72
C GLU A 166 -22.96 -1.94 -18.39
N TYR A 167 -21.85 -2.01 -17.66
CA TYR A 167 -21.28 -3.26 -17.15
C TYR A 167 -22.25 -3.94 -16.17
N LEU A 168 -22.81 -3.20 -15.22
CA LEU A 168 -23.75 -3.75 -14.24
C LEU A 168 -24.99 -4.35 -14.90
N SER A 169 -25.46 -3.78 -16.01
CA SER A 169 -26.59 -4.30 -16.78
C SER A 169 -26.37 -5.68 -17.40
N ILE A 170 -25.12 -6.16 -17.48
CA ILE A 170 -24.79 -7.52 -17.91
C ILE A 170 -25.21 -8.54 -16.85
N TYR A 171 -25.10 -8.18 -15.57
CA TYR A 171 -25.34 -9.10 -14.44
C TYR A 171 -26.71 -8.92 -13.78
N TYR A 172 -27.29 -7.71 -13.86
CA TYR A 172 -28.53 -7.39 -13.15
C TYR A 172 -29.50 -6.64 -14.06
N LYS A 173 -30.75 -7.08 -14.10
CA LYS A 173 -31.84 -6.33 -14.72
C LYS A 173 -32.05 -5.02 -13.95
N ASN A 174 -32.53 -3.97 -14.63
CA ASN A 174 -32.80 -2.68 -13.98
C ASN A 174 -33.72 -2.79 -12.74
N SER A 175 -34.64 -3.77 -12.74
CA SER A 175 -35.53 -4.07 -11.59
C SER A 175 -34.84 -4.76 -10.42
N GLU A 176 -33.69 -5.40 -10.65
CA GLU A 176 -32.88 -6.11 -9.64
C GLU A 176 -31.81 -5.21 -9.03
N GLN A 177 -31.49 -4.08 -9.68
CA GLN A 177 -30.50 -3.14 -9.18
C GLN A 177 -31.01 -2.42 -7.93
N THR A 178 -30.25 -2.55 -6.84
CA THR A 178 -30.50 -1.84 -5.59
C THR A 178 -30.22 -0.35 -5.75
N LEU A 179 -30.67 0.47 -4.78
CA LEU A 179 -30.33 1.90 -4.76
C LEU A 179 -28.81 2.11 -4.70
N GLU A 180 -28.11 1.34 -3.86
CA GLU A 180 -26.66 1.41 -3.72
C GLU A 180 -25.94 1.08 -5.03
N MET A 181 -26.38 0.02 -5.73
CA MET A 181 -25.86 -0.36 -7.04
C MET A 181 -25.93 0.78 -8.04
N ARG A 182 -27.10 1.45 -8.14
CA ARG A 182 -27.29 2.60 -9.02
C ARG A 182 -26.41 3.78 -8.60
N GLN A 183 -26.35 4.10 -7.31
CA GLN A 183 -25.51 5.20 -6.81
C GLN A 183 -24.03 5.01 -7.12
N VAL A 184 -23.49 3.80 -6.97
CA VAL A 184 -22.09 3.53 -7.32
C VAL A 184 -21.90 3.58 -8.83
N ALA A 185 -22.83 3.05 -9.62
CA ALA A 185 -22.75 3.11 -11.09
C ALA A 185 -22.84 4.55 -11.63
N ASP A 186 -23.68 5.39 -11.04
CA ASP A 186 -23.82 6.81 -11.37
C ASP A 186 -22.54 7.56 -11.01
N TRP A 187 -21.99 7.35 -9.81
CA TRP A 187 -20.71 7.95 -9.40
C TRP A 187 -19.55 7.54 -10.32
N MET A 188 -19.51 6.28 -10.75
CA MET A 188 -18.51 5.81 -11.71
C MET A 188 -18.68 6.48 -13.09
N SER A 189 -19.90 6.90 -13.44
CA SER A 189 -20.15 7.58 -14.73
C SER A 189 -19.61 9.01 -14.78
N ASP A 190 -19.29 9.60 -13.62
CA ASP A 190 -18.60 10.90 -13.53
C ASP A 190 -17.09 10.78 -13.84
N ILE A 191 -16.54 9.56 -13.77
CA ILE A 191 -15.15 9.29 -14.10
C ILE A 191 -15.04 9.09 -15.61
N PRO A 192 -14.08 9.75 -16.30
CA PRO A 192 -13.92 9.59 -17.73
C PRO A 192 -13.76 8.13 -18.16
N LEU A 193 -14.37 7.79 -19.31
CA LEU A 193 -14.28 6.46 -19.91
C LEU A 193 -13.04 6.37 -20.81
N ILE A 194 -12.29 5.27 -20.70
CA ILE A 194 -11.22 4.91 -21.65
C ILE A 194 -11.86 4.57 -23.00
N ASP A 195 -11.35 5.16 -24.07
CA ASP A 195 -11.84 4.94 -25.44
C ASP A 195 -11.26 3.68 -26.08
N THR A 196 -11.96 3.13 -27.08
CA THR A 196 -11.50 1.97 -27.86
C THR A 196 -10.11 2.18 -28.45
N THR A 197 -9.76 3.40 -28.88
CA THR A 197 -8.44 3.71 -29.45
C THR A 197 -7.28 3.53 -28.45
N VAL A 198 -7.53 3.73 -27.15
CA VAL A 198 -6.53 3.47 -26.11
C VAL A 198 -6.28 1.97 -25.96
N LEU A 199 -7.34 1.17 -26.05
CA LEU A 199 -7.26 -0.30 -26.00
C LEU A 199 -6.54 -0.87 -27.23
N GLU A 200 -6.80 -0.30 -28.41
CA GLU A 200 -6.09 -0.62 -29.66
C GLU A 200 -4.59 -0.24 -29.61
N ASP A 201 -4.22 0.87 -28.93
CA ASP A 201 -2.82 1.28 -28.80
C ASP A 201 -2.03 0.36 -27.86
N ILE A 202 -2.60 -0.01 -26.71
CA ILE A 202 -1.92 -0.85 -25.73
C ILE A 202 -1.91 -2.34 -26.11
N TRP A 203 -3.00 -2.85 -26.67
CA TRP A 203 -3.16 -4.26 -27.01
C TRP A 203 -3.73 -4.41 -28.43
N PRO A 204 -2.91 -4.19 -29.46
CA PRO A 204 -3.38 -4.16 -30.85
C PRO A 204 -3.90 -5.52 -31.36
N GLU A 205 -3.59 -6.63 -30.69
CA GLU A 205 -4.11 -7.95 -31.05
C GLU A 205 -5.56 -8.19 -30.56
N GLY A 206 -6.12 -7.29 -29.75
CA GLY A 206 -7.51 -7.41 -29.31
C GLY A 206 -8.52 -7.05 -30.38
N ASP A 207 -9.59 -7.85 -30.51
CA ASP A 207 -10.73 -7.58 -31.38
C ASP A 207 -11.65 -6.48 -30.81
N TRP A 208 -11.09 -5.29 -30.56
CA TRP A 208 -11.80 -4.20 -29.91
C TRP A 208 -12.92 -3.65 -30.80
N PHE A 209 -14.10 -3.46 -30.22
CA PHE A 209 -15.23 -2.86 -30.91
C PHE A 209 -15.47 -1.43 -30.45
N SER A 210 -15.78 -0.56 -31.41
CA SER A 210 -16.21 0.79 -31.10
C SER A 210 -17.57 0.78 -30.39
N ARG A 211 -17.78 1.77 -29.52
CA ARG A 211 -19.06 1.96 -28.83
C ARG A 211 -20.22 2.17 -29.82
N SER A 212 -19.98 2.91 -30.91
CA SER A 212 -20.97 3.14 -31.96
C SER A 212 -21.38 1.86 -32.70
N ARG A 213 -20.43 0.93 -32.97
CA ARG A 213 -20.73 -0.39 -33.55
C ARG A 213 -21.67 -1.20 -32.65
N ASN A 214 -21.57 -1.02 -31.34
CA ASN A 214 -22.42 -1.65 -30.33
C ASN A 214 -23.65 -0.81 -29.94
N ARG A 215 -23.98 0.24 -30.69
CA ARG A 215 -25.11 1.16 -30.41
C ARG A 215 -25.07 1.75 -29.00
N LEU A 216 -23.88 1.84 -28.40
CA LEU A 216 -23.67 2.53 -27.14
C LEU A 216 -23.40 4.01 -27.44
N PRO A 217 -23.79 4.92 -26.53
CA PRO A 217 -23.44 6.34 -26.64
C PRO A 217 -21.91 6.47 -26.79
N PRO A 218 -21.40 7.44 -27.56
CA PRO A 218 -19.96 7.68 -27.61
C PRO A 218 -19.43 7.88 -26.19
N ALA A 219 -18.15 7.54 -25.96
CA ALA A 219 -17.47 7.98 -24.77
C ALA A 219 -17.50 9.52 -24.82
N VAL A 220 -18.44 10.14 -24.11
CA VAL A 220 -18.41 11.58 -23.94
C VAL A 220 -17.27 11.80 -22.96
N SER A 221 -16.06 11.87 -23.52
CA SER A 221 -14.92 12.37 -22.79
C SER A 221 -15.32 13.76 -22.32
N ASN A 222 -15.73 13.88 -21.06
CA ASN A 222 -15.64 15.15 -20.34
C ASN A 222 -14.16 15.65 -20.37
N LEU A 223 -13.22 14.77 -20.73
CA LEU A 223 -11.85 15.06 -21.17
C LEU A 223 -11.71 15.83 -22.50
N GLN A 224 -12.78 16.06 -23.28
CA GLN A 224 -12.84 17.15 -24.26
C GLN A 224 -13.12 18.52 -23.60
N VAL A 225 -12.80 18.66 -22.31
CA VAL A 225 -11.90 19.75 -21.91
C VAL A 225 -10.49 19.39 -22.43
N ASN A 226 -10.28 19.13 -23.72
CA ASN A 226 -9.82 20.16 -24.64
C ASN A 226 -9.76 21.52 -23.93
N ASN A 227 -8.75 21.67 -23.09
CA ASN A 227 -8.17 22.97 -22.90
C ASN A 227 -7.05 23.07 -23.95
N PRO A 228 -7.34 23.44 -25.22
CA PRO A 228 -6.28 23.93 -26.10
C PRO A 228 -5.60 25.16 -25.49
N GLU A 229 -6.15 25.74 -24.41
CA GLU A 229 -5.46 26.70 -23.55
C GLU A 229 -4.49 26.08 -22.52
N LEU A 230 -4.57 24.80 -22.13
CA LEU A 230 -3.51 24.16 -21.30
C LEU A 230 -2.17 24.10 -22.04
N GLY A 231 -2.19 24.12 -23.37
CA GLY A 231 -0.99 24.23 -24.20
C GLY A 231 -0.63 25.67 -24.59
N ARG A 232 -1.57 26.62 -24.52
CA ARG A 232 -1.28 28.03 -24.84
C ARG A 232 -0.88 28.76 -23.57
N LYS A 233 0.42 28.77 -23.32
CA LYS A 233 1.04 29.67 -22.35
C LYS A 233 0.54 31.10 -22.59
N THR A 234 0.07 31.76 -21.55
CA THR A 234 -0.28 33.19 -21.57
C THR A 234 0.93 34.03 -21.99
N LEU A 235 0.71 35.26 -22.48
CA LEU A 235 1.83 36.14 -22.84
C LEU A 235 2.78 36.38 -21.66
N ALA A 236 2.24 36.46 -20.43
CA ALA A 236 3.04 36.60 -19.22
C ALA A 236 3.91 35.36 -18.95
N GLU A 237 3.39 34.16 -19.17
CA GLU A 237 4.14 32.91 -19.04
C GLU A 237 5.25 32.80 -20.10
N GLN A 238 4.94 33.15 -21.35
CA GLN A 238 5.93 33.17 -22.42
C GLN A 238 7.01 34.21 -22.15
N ALA A 239 6.64 35.42 -21.71
CA ALA A 239 7.59 36.46 -21.33
C ALA A 239 8.48 36.01 -20.16
N MET A 240 7.90 35.38 -19.12
CA MET A 240 8.66 34.85 -17.99
C MET A 240 9.63 33.75 -18.42
N GLU A 241 9.20 32.85 -19.30
CA GLU A 241 10.04 31.79 -19.85
C GLU A 241 11.21 32.36 -20.67
N MET A 242 10.95 33.36 -21.52
CA MET A 242 12.00 34.05 -22.27
C MET A 242 12.98 34.77 -21.33
N THR A 243 12.48 35.36 -20.25
CA THR A 243 13.31 35.97 -19.21
C THR A 243 14.19 34.93 -18.53
N ILE A 244 13.65 33.77 -18.13
CA ILE A 244 14.43 32.66 -17.56
C ILE A 244 15.50 32.19 -18.56
N GLN A 245 15.13 32.00 -19.83
CA GLN A 245 16.09 31.61 -20.89
C GLN A 245 17.22 32.64 -21.07
N LYS A 246 16.93 33.93 -20.88
CA LYS A 246 17.93 34.99 -20.93
C LYS A 246 18.87 34.93 -19.72
N LEU A 247 18.32 34.79 -18.51
CA LEU A 247 19.12 34.65 -17.27
C LEU A 247 20.01 33.41 -17.27
N LEU A 248 19.59 32.32 -17.92
CA LEU A 248 20.42 31.14 -18.06
C LEU A 248 21.69 31.39 -18.91
N ARG A 249 21.67 32.40 -19.79
CA ARG A 249 22.76 32.68 -20.75
C ARG A 249 23.59 33.91 -20.41
N GLU A 250 22.96 34.94 -19.84
CA GLU A 250 23.55 36.27 -19.62
C GLU A 250 23.81 36.53 -18.13
N GLU A 251 24.73 37.46 -17.86
CA GLU A 251 25.32 37.71 -16.54
C GLU A 251 24.31 38.22 -15.47
N HIS A 252 24.69 37.98 -14.22
CA HIS A 252 23.93 38.08 -12.95
C HIS A 252 23.25 39.44 -12.66
N GLU A 253 23.56 40.53 -13.39
CA GLU A 253 23.04 41.86 -13.08
C GLU A 253 21.51 41.95 -13.14
N LEU A 254 20.87 41.20 -14.04
CA LEU A 254 19.41 41.20 -14.17
C LEU A 254 18.72 40.40 -13.07
N GLN A 255 19.39 39.43 -12.43
CA GLN A 255 18.76 38.48 -11.51
C GLN A 255 18.03 39.18 -10.35
N TYR A 256 18.62 40.23 -9.79
CA TYR A 256 18.04 40.98 -8.68
C TYR A 256 16.71 41.63 -9.07
N ASP A 257 16.58 42.14 -10.29
CA ASP A 257 15.36 42.82 -10.76
C ASP A 257 14.21 41.85 -11.03
N VAL A 258 14.51 40.60 -11.41
CA VAL A 258 13.49 39.58 -11.75
C VAL A 258 13.08 38.70 -10.58
N GLU A 259 13.91 38.55 -9.54
CA GLU A 259 13.53 37.84 -8.32
C GLU A 259 12.30 38.47 -7.64
N ASP A 260 12.13 39.78 -7.78
CA ASP A 260 11.00 40.54 -7.23
C ASP A 260 9.69 40.37 -8.02
N LEU A 261 9.71 39.71 -9.19
CA LEU A 261 8.50 39.51 -9.99
C LEU A 261 7.56 38.49 -9.31
N PRO A 262 6.25 38.79 -9.22
CA PRO A 262 5.28 37.88 -8.63
C PRO A 262 5.30 36.49 -9.28
N GLY A 263 5.57 35.47 -8.48
CA GLY A 263 5.58 34.07 -8.91
C GLY A 263 6.82 33.62 -9.68
N PHE A 264 7.87 34.46 -9.78
CA PHE A 264 9.12 34.10 -10.47
C PHE A 264 9.68 32.74 -10.03
N THR A 265 9.86 32.52 -8.72
CA THR A 265 10.40 31.26 -8.18
C THR A 265 9.52 30.03 -8.48
N SER A 266 8.20 30.19 -8.48
CA SER A 266 7.26 29.13 -8.88
C SER A 266 7.39 28.80 -10.36
N ARG A 267 7.50 29.83 -11.22
CA ARG A 267 7.70 29.67 -12.67
C ARG A 267 9.07 29.08 -12.99
N LEU A 268 10.10 29.46 -12.25
CA LEU A 268 11.45 28.93 -12.39
C LEU A 268 11.51 27.43 -12.06
N ARG A 269 10.88 27.00 -10.96
CA ARG A 269 10.71 25.56 -10.64
C ARG A 269 9.94 24.82 -11.72
N SER A 270 8.82 25.39 -12.20
CA SER A 270 8.05 24.80 -13.29
C SER A 270 8.84 24.70 -14.59
N TYR A 271 9.65 25.71 -14.90
CA TYR A 271 10.52 25.71 -16.08
C TYR A 271 11.58 24.61 -15.98
N PHE A 272 12.27 24.49 -14.85
CA PHE A 272 13.28 23.44 -14.66
C PHE A 272 12.69 22.03 -14.66
N ASN A 273 11.47 21.83 -14.15
CA ASN A 273 10.80 20.52 -14.26
C ASN A 273 10.51 20.11 -15.72
N VAL A 274 10.27 21.07 -16.61
CA VAL A 274 10.05 20.81 -18.05
C VAL A 274 11.39 20.72 -18.81
N HIS A 275 12.40 21.47 -18.38
CA HIS A 275 13.70 21.59 -19.03
C HIS A 275 14.86 21.28 -18.06
N PRO A 276 14.95 20.06 -17.50
CA PRO A 276 15.92 19.76 -16.46
C PRO A 276 17.37 19.92 -16.92
N HIS A 277 17.67 19.59 -18.19
CA HIS A 277 19.01 19.75 -18.76
C HIS A 277 19.53 21.19 -18.76
N ALA A 278 18.65 22.20 -18.73
CA ALA A 278 19.05 23.60 -18.68
C ALA A 278 19.93 23.94 -17.46
N ILE A 279 19.80 23.17 -16.37
CA ILE A 279 20.63 23.36 -15.16
C ILE A 279 22.10 23.03 -15.45
N LYS A 280 22.36 21.97 -16.21
CA LYS A 280 23.72 21.50 -16.52
C LYS A 280 24.30 22.18 -17.75
N ASP A 281 23.47 22.47 -18.74
CA ASP A 281 23.90 22.94 -20.05
C ASP A 281 24.17 24.46 -20.10
N THR A 282 23.89 25.18 -19.01
CA THR A 282 24.00 26.64 -18.96
C THR A 282 24.80 27.10 -17.75
N PRO A 283 25.61 28.18 -17.87
CA PRO A 283 26.54 28.62 -16.83
C PRO A 283 25.86 29.00 -15.51
N PHE A 284 24.64 29.55 -15.56
CA PHE A 284 23.89 30.00 -14.38
C PHE A 284 22.75 29.06 -13.98
N GLY A 285 22.66 27.88 -14.61
CA GLY A 285 21.56 26.94 -14.40
C GLY A 285 21.41 26.48 -12.95
N PHE A 286 22.52 26.11 -12.31
CA PHE A 286 22.50 25.67 -10.90
C PHE A 286 22.25 26.82 -9.92
N GLU A 287 22.79 28.01 -10.17
CA GLU A 287 22.54 29.20 -9.34
C GLU A 287 21.07 29.63 -9.36
N LEU A 288 20.44 29.60 -10.54
CA LEU A 288 19.01 29.82 -10.67
C LEU A 288 18.20 28.71 -10.00
N LEU A 289 18.67 27.45 -10.03
CA LEU A 289 18.03 26.36 -9.28
C LEU A 289 18.07 26.62 -7.77
N GLN A 290 19.21 27.08 -7.22
CA GLN A 290 19.30 27.49 -5.81
C GLN A 290 18.28 28.57 -5.48
N THR A 291 18.15 29.57 -6.36
CA THR A 291 17.16 30.65 -6.21
C THR A 291 15.73 30.11 -6.25
N ALA A 292 15.44 29.14 -7.11
CA ALA A 292 14.12 28.52 -7.25
C ALA A 292 13.67 27.78 -5.98
N TYR A 293 14.62 27.23 -5.21
CA TYR A 293 14.37 26.45 -3.99
C TYR A 293 14.76 27.17 -2.69
N ARG A 294 15.23 28.42 -2.76
CA ARG A 294 15.53 29.24 -1.58
C ARG A 294 14.30 29.33 -0.69
N ASP A 295 14.47 29.02 0.61
CA ASP A 295 13.43 29.01 1.64
C ASP A 295 12.24 28.07 1.35
N SER A 296 12.35 27.16 0.37
CA SER A 296 11.25 26.26 0.02
C SER A 296 11.09 25.16 1.07
N SER A 297 9.84 24.85 1.44
CA SER A 297 9.53 23.65 2.24
C SER A 297 9.45 22.38 1.39
N ASN A 298 9.41 22.51 0.06
CA ASN A 298 9.29 21.39 -0.86
C ASN A 298 10.51 21.35 -1.78
N LEU A 299 11.43 20.45 -1.45
CA LEU A 299 12.63 20.18 -2.22
C LEU A 299 12.42 18.93 -3.06
N ASP A 300 11.61 19.07 -4.12
CA ASP A 300 11.33 18.02 -5.11
C ASP A 300 12.43 18.02 -6.19
N LEU A 301 13.37 17.06 -6.15
CA LEU A 301 14.53 17.00 -7.05
C LEU A 301 14.53 15.79 -8.01
N HIS A 302 13.44 15.02 -8.11
CA HIS A 302 13.43 13.83 -8.99
C HIS A 302 13.68 14.13 -10.48
N ALA A 303 13.37 15.36 -10.91
CA ALA A 303 13.60 15.81 -12.29
C ALA A 303 15.10 16.08 -12.57
N PHE A 304 15.96 16.10 -11.56
CA PHE A 304 17.37 16.48 -11.65
C PHE A 304 18.32 15.34 -11.23
N PRO A 305 18.24 14.16 -11.88
CA PRO A 305 19.03 12.99 -11.49
C PRO A 305 20.54 13.18 -11.66
N PHE A 306 20.97 14.22 -12.37
CA PHE A 306 22.37 14.53 -12.66
C PHE A 306 23.05 15.43 -11.61
N LEU A 307 22.31 15.96 -10.61
CA LEU A 307 22.92 16.77 -9.56
C LEU A 307 23.90 15.92 -8.75
N THR A 308 25.05 16.50 -8.40
CA THR A 308 26.01 15.88 -7.48
C THR A 308 25.50 15.94 -6.04
N GLY A 309 26.02 15.07 -5.16
CA GLY A 309 25.63 15.10 -3.74
C GLY A 309 25.95 16.43 -3.06
N GLU A 310 27.05 17.10 -3.43
CA GLU A 310 27.41 18.44 -2.93
C GLU A 310 26.42 19.51 -3.38
N GLU A 311 25.97 19.48 -4.64
CA GLU A 311 24.95 20.39 -5.14
C GLU A 311 23.61 20.19 -4.42
N VAL A 312 23.21 18.95 -4.15
CA VAL A 312 22.01 18.65 -3.34
C VAL A 312 22.17 19.21 -1.92
N LEU A 313 23.34 19.07 -1.30
CA LEU A 313 23.61 19.63 0.03
C LEU A 313 23.53 21.16 0.05
N VAL A 314 23.99 21.85 -1.00
CA VAL A 314 23.82 23.30 -1.14
C VAL A 314 22.34 23.67 -1.22
N LEU A 315 21.53 22.94 -2.00
CA LEU A 315 20.09 23.18 -2.08
C LEU A 315 19.40 22.96 -0.73
N VAL A 316 19.74 21.88 -0.01
CA VAL A 316 19.19 21.58 1.32
C VAL A 316 19.53 22.68 2.33
N ARG A 317 20.77 23.20 2.33
CA ARG A 317 21.21 24.29 3.22
C ARG A 317 20.48 25.62 2.94
N ASN A 318 20.07 25.85 1.70
CA ASN A 318 19.37 27.06 1.27
C ASN A 318 17.84 26.93 1.36
N ALA A 319 17.32 25.73 1.63
CA ALA A 319 15.89 25.47 1.74
C ALA A 319 15.36 25.83 3.13
N SER A 320 14.05 25.65 3.34
CA SER A 320 13.44 25.85 4.66
C SER A 320 13.99 24.86 5.69
N LYS A 321 14.11 25.29 6.94
CA LYS A 321 14.42 24.38 8.06
C LYS A 321 13.36 23.30 8.28
N ASN A 322 12.14 23.51 7.79
CA ASN A 322 11.06 22.52 7.86
C ASN A 322 10.69 22.09 6.45
N LEU A 323 11.30 21.00 5.99
CA LEU A 323 11.01 20.40 4.69
C LEU A 323 9.80 19.48 4.82
N SER A 324 8.67 19.84 4.20
CA SER A 324 7.52 18.95 4.04
C SER A 324 7.84 17.80 3.08
N ILE A 325 8.66 18.06 2.06
CA ILE A 325 9.13 17.07 1.10
C ILE A 325 10.61 17.30 0.83
N PHE A 326 11.42 16.25 0.94
CA PHE A 326 12.76 16.16 0.39
C PHE A 326 12.84 14.92 -0.50
N ASP A 327 12.87 15.13 -1.81
CA ASP A 327 12.85 14.05 -2.79
C ASP A 327 14.14 14.05 -3.61
N VAL A 328 14.91 12.98 -3.51
CA VAL A 328 16.16 12.74 -4.24
C VAL A 328 16.06 11.56 -5.19
N SER A 329 14.84 11.18 -5.55
CA SER A 329 14.55 10.05 -6.43
C SER A 329 15.25 10.17 -7.79
N GLY A 330 15.70 9.05 -8.34
CA GLY A 330 16.46 9.02 -9.60
C GLY A 330 17.88 9.60 -9.53
N ASN A 331 18.29 10.24 -8.43
CA ASN A 331 19.64 10.77 -8.29
C ASN A 331 20.61 9.70 -7.76
N ASN A 332 21.39 9.11 -8.67
CA ASN A 332 22.38 8.08 -8.34
C ASN A 332 23.71 8.63 -7.78
N ASN A 333 23.87 9.96 -7.70
CA ASN A 333 25.08 10.60 -7.13
C ASN A 333 24.94 10.91 -5.63
N MET A 334 23.77 10.64 -5.04
CA MET A 334 23.57 10.70 -3.60
C MET A 334 24.14 9.44 -2.95
N HIS A 335 24.90 9.65 -1.88
CA HIS A 335 25.60 8.59 -1.14
C HIS A 335 25.36 8.80 0.35
N ILE A 336 25.65 7.78 1.15
CA ILE A 336 25.33 7.78 2.58
C ILE A 336 26.05 8.90 3.34
N GLU A 337 27.26 9.27 2.89
CA GLU A 337 28.05 10.37 3.43
C GLU A 337 27.40 11.73 3.20
N HIS A 338 26.64 11.90 2.11
CA HIS A 338 25.89 13.13 1.85
C HIS A 338 24.73 13.26 2.82
N PHE A 339 23.99 12.18 3.12
CA PHE A 339 22.92 12.22 4.12
C PHE A 339 23.46 12.57 5.52
N ALA A 340 24.62 12.02 5.90
CA ALA A 340 25.27 12.35 7.18
C ALA A 340 25.70 13.83 7.30
N GLN A 341 25.82 14.54 6.18
CA GLN A 341 26.21 15.96 6.11
C GLN A 341 25.02 16.93 6.11
N ILE A 342 23.78 16.43 6.09
CA ILE A 342 22.60 17.28 6.21
C ILE A 342 22.67 18.02 7.57
N PRO A 343 22.37 19.33 7.62
CA PRO A 343 22.32 20.06 8.88
C PRO A 343 21.27 19.49 9.85
N ARG A 344 21.68 19.26 11.10
CA ARG A 344 20.83 18.66 12.15
C ARG A 344 19.62 19.51 12.54
N ASP A 345 19.65 20.81 12.24
CA ASP A 345 18.54 21.73 12.50
C ASP A 345 17.46 21.70 11.41
N ILE A 346 17.63 20.90 10.36
CA ILE A 346 16.62 20.65 9.34
C ILE A 346 15.71 19.50 9.78
N HIS A 347 14.42 19.81 9.86
CA HIS A 347 13.34 18.85 10.03
C HIS A 347 12.82 18.41 8.66
N ILE A 348 12.75 17.09 8.44
CA ILE A 348 12.25 16.50 7.19
C ILE A 348 10.99 15.69 7.51
N GLU A 349 9.83 16.13 7.04
CA GLU A 349 8.59 15.37 7.22
C GLU A 349 8.57 14.11 6.35
N LYS A 350 8.97 14.22 5.07
CA LYS A 350 8.96 13.11 4.11
C LYS A 350 10.23 13.14 3.26
N LEU A 351 10.97 12.03 3.29
CA LEU A 351 12.13 11.77 2.46
C LEU A 351 11.77 10.71 1.40
N TYR A 352 11.97 11.03 0.13
CA TYR A 352 11.71 10.11 -0.99
C TYR A 352 13.01 9.70 -1.69
N MET A 353 13.17 8.39 -1.90
CA MET A 353 14.35 7.76 -2.50
C MET A 353 13.92 6.67 -3.49
N TRP A 354 13.54 7.09 -4.70
CA TRP A 354 12.96 6.21 -5.71
C TRP A 354 13.95 5.93 -6.86
N ALA A 355 15.00 5.16 -6.58
CA ALA A 355 16.01 4.73 -7.57
C ALA A 355 16.31 3.22 -7.47
N PRO A 356 16.67 2.53 -8.57
CA PRO A 356 16.89 1.08 -8.57
C PRO A 356 18.10 0.64 -7.72
N ASP A 357 19.15 1.47 -7.68
CA ASP A 357 20.37 1.23 -6.90
C ASP A 357 20.39 2.05 -5.59
N ALA A 358 19.22 2.45 -5.10
CA ALA A 358 19.11 3.31 -3.94
C ALA A 358 19.69 2.65 -2.68
N LEU A 359 20.28 3.49 -1.84
CA LEU A 359 20.69 3.15 -0.48
C LEU A 359 19.53 2.50 0.29
N SER A 360 19.85 1.56 1.18
CA SER A 360 18.84 0.98 2.06
C SER A 360 18.17 2.07 2.89
N SER A 361 16.84 2.02 3.03
CA SER A 361 16.11 2.92 3.92
C SER A 361 16.63 2.85 5.36
N SER A 362 17.12 1.68 5.81
CA SER A 362 17.73 1.50 7.13
C SER A 362 19.08 2.19 7.26
N GLU A 363 19.92 2.16 6.21
CA GLU A 363 21.22 2.85 6.21
C GLU A 363 21.02 4.35 6.24
N VAL A 364 20.11 4.88 5.41
CA VAL A 364 19.83 6.31 5.36
C VAL A 364 19.26 6.82 6.68
N ARG A 365 18.35 6.06 7.31
CA ARG A 365 17.87 6.37 8.66
C ARG A 365 19.00 6.39 9.70
N LEU A 366 19.97 5.48 9.59
CA LEU A 366 21.14 5.45 10.47
C LEU A 366 22.05 6.66 10.23
N ALA A 367 22.32 7.02 8.98
CA ALA A 367 23.12 8.20 8.64
C ALA A 367 22.46 9.51 9.11
N LEU A 368 21.13 9.54 9.13
CA LEU A 368 20.36 10.67 9.61
C LEU A 368 20.02 10.57 11.11
N GLN A 369 20.65 9.66 11.86
CA GLN A 369 20.45 9.56 13.30
C GLN A 369 20.74 10.91 13.99
N GLY A 370 19.76 11.40 14.75
CA GLY A 370 19.81 12.70 15.41
C GLY A 370 19.11 13.83 14.65
N HIS A 371 18.64 13.61 13.42
CA HIS A 371 17.72 14.49 12.71
C HIS A 371 16.27 14.18 13.13
N THR A 372 15.39 15.17 13.00
CA THR A 372 13.95 14.92 13.10
C THR A 372 13.42 14.56 11.73
N ILE A 373 13.26 13.26 11.47
CA ILE A 373 12.70 12.75 10.22
C ILE A 373 11.39 12.04 10.50
N GLY A 374 10.35 12.39 9.75
CA GLY A 374 9.09 11.67 9.74
C GLY A 374 9.22 10.36 8.95
N ASN A 375 8.74 10.38 7.71
CA ASN A 375 8.66 9.21 6.86
C ASN A 375 9.81 9.15 5.85
N VAL A 376 10.35 7.96 5.65
CA VAL A 376 11.29 7.67 4.56
C VAL A 376 10.59 6.68 3.64
N TYR A 377 10.49 7.02 2.36
CA TYR A 377 9.89 6.19 1.33
C TYR A 377 10.97 5.79 0.32
N ALA A 378 11.34 4.51 0.30
CA ALA A 378 12.25 3.97 -0.70
C ALA A 378 11.51 3.00 -1.63
N TRP A 379 11.87 3.02 -2.92
CA TRP A 379 11.35 2.04 -3.89
C TRP A 379 11.64 0.59 -3.46
N ALA A 380 12.84 0.38 -2.92
CA ALA A 380 13.29 -0.91 -2.42
C ALA A 380 12.40 -1.46 -1.30
N ASP A 381 11.82 -0.60 -0.45
CA ASP A 381 10.95 -1.06 0.65
C ASP A 381 9.65 -1.68 0.11
N PHE A 382 9.05 -1.07 -0.92
CA PHE A 382 7.86 -1.62 -1.57
C PHE A 382 8.19 -2.89 -2.38
N ARG A 383 9.36 -2.94 -3.02
CA ARG A 383 9.78 -4.11 -3.80
C ARG A 383 10.18 -5.29 -2.94
N ALA A 384 10.84 -5.04 -1.80
CA ALA A 384 11.34 -6.07 -0.88
C ALA A 384 10.22 -7.00 -0.40
N ALA A 385 9.02 -6.45 -0.19
CA ALA A 385 7.80 -7.21 0.08
C ALA A 385 7.52 -8.30 -0.96
N PHE A 386 7.52 -7.96 -2.24
CA PHE A 386 7.28 -8.91 -3.32
C PHE A 386 8.44 -9.89 -3.50
N VAL A 387 9.67 -9.42 -3.36
CA VAL A 387 10.87 -10.28 -3.40
C VAL A 387 10.82 -11.31 -2.28
N ALA A 388 10.51 -10.91 -1.05
CA ALA A 388 10.39 -11.79 0.10
C ALA A 388 9.22 -12.77 -0.06
N TYR A 389 8.09 -12.27 -0.58
CA TYR A 389 6.97 -13.13 -0.97
C TYR A 389 7.43 -14.20 -1.96
N LYS A 390 8.19 -13.87 -3.01
CA LYS A 390 8.63 -14.83 -4.04
C LYS A 390 9.79 -15.74 -3.61
N ALA A 391 10.74 -15.24 -2.83
CA ALA A 391 11.94 -15.97 -2.39
C ALA A 391 11.66 -17.05 -1.34
N SER A 392 10.51 -17.01 -0.68
CA SER A 392 10.12 -18.07 0.26
C SER A 392 10.05 -19.40 -0.50
N PRO A 393 10.82 -20.43 -0.09
CA PRO A 393 10.88 -21.69 -0.82
C PRO A 393 9.49 -22.33 -0.92
N ASP A 394 9.24 -23.09 -1.99
CA ASP A 394 8.09 -23.99 -2.05
C ASP A 394 8.27 -25.07 -0.98
N ILE A 395 7.79 -24.78 0.22
CA ILE A 395 7.94 -25.71 1.32
C ILE A 395 6.94 -26.85 1.07
N PRO A 396 7.39 -28.12 1.01
CA PRO A 396 6.52 -29.24 0.70
C PRO A 396 5.38 -29.28 1.72
N ARG A 397 4.14 -29.29 1.22
CA ARG A 397 2.96 -29.42 2.08
C ARG A 397 3.17 -30.59 3.04
N PRO A 398 2.93 -30.42 4.35
CA PRO A 398 2.97 -31.54 5.29
C PRO A 398 2.13 -32.68 4.71
N THR A 399 2.74 -33.83 4.45
CA THR A 399 2.02 -35.01 3.97
C THR A 399 0.95 -35.34 5.00
N GLN A 400 -0.33 -35.38 4.59
CA GLN A 400 -1.52 -35.59 5.44
C GLN A 400 -1.57 -36.95 6.17
N GLU A 401 -0.50 -37.72 6.14
CA GLU A 401 -0.42 -39.00 6.83
C GLU A 401 -0.31 -38.73 8.35
N THR A 402 -1.30 -39.21 9.11
CA THR A 402 -1.45 -39.17 10.59
C THR A 402 -2.19 -37.99 11.22
N GLN A 403 -3.43 -37.70 10.80
CA GLN A 403 -4.41 -37.06 11.71
C GLN A 403 -5.53 -38.04 12.09
N ASP A 404 -5.44 -38.54 13.33
CA ASP A 404 -6.43 -39.41 13.96
C ASP A 404 -7.72 -38.63 14.25
N SER A 405 -8.83 -39.08 13.67
CA SER A 405 -10.07 -38.29 13.52
C SER A 405 -11.01 -38.30 14.74
N SER A 406 -10.53 -38.54 15.97
CA SER A 406 -11.39 -38.88 17.11
C SER A 406 -11.33 -37.95 18.33
N GLN A 407 -10.87 -36.70 18.22
CA GLN A 407 -10.97 -35.75 19.33
C GLN A 407 -11.61 -34.43 18.92
N SER A 408 -12.64 -34.01 19.67
CA SER A 408 -13.27 -32.70 19.54
C SER A 408 -12.30 -31.62 20.04
N SER A 409 -11.55 -31.02 19.13
CA SER A 409 -10.58 -29.98 19.45
C SER A 409 -11.24 -28.61 19.63
N LYS A 410 -10.81 -27.85 20.64
CA LYS A 410 -11.02 -26.39 20.64
C LYS A 410 -9.94 -25.78 19.71
N GLU A 411 -10.36 -25.02 18.72
CA GLU A 411 -9.45 -24.31 17.82
C GLU A 411 -9.22 -22.90 18.38
N ALA A 412 -7.96 -22.46 18.42
CA ALA A 412 -7.60 -21.11 18.81
C ALA A 412 -6.60 -20.56 17.79
N THR A 413 -6.79 -19.30 17.37
CA THR A 413 -5.87 -18.64 16.43
C THR A 413 -5.04 -17.58 17.15
N PHE A 414 -3.74 -17.53 16.93
CA PHE A 414 -2.78 -16.70 17.67
C PHE A 414 -2.04 -15.76 16.77
N ILE A 415 -2.02 -14.47 17.08
CA ILE A 415 -1.36 -13.48 16.26
C ILE A 415 -0.41 -12.65 17.11
N GLY A 416 0.89 -12.91 16.97
CA GLY A 416 1.93 -12.09 17.58
C GLY A 416 2.20 -10.86 16.72
N LEU A 417 2.46 -9.71 17.31
CA LEU A 417 2.77 -8.44 16.67
C LEU A 417 4.01 -7.86 17.36
N ALA A 418 5.22 -8.09 16.84
CA ALA A 418 6.45 -7.64 17.53
C ALA A 418 6.79 -6.19 17.15
N THR A 419 6.64 -5.21 18.04
CA THR A 419 6.90 -3.78 17.80
C THR A 419 8.27 -3.35 18.35
N ASN A 420 8.97 -2.47 17.63
CA ASN A 420 10.21 -1.82 18.07
C ASN A 420 9.94 -0.34 18.39
N ILE A 421 9.16 -0.04 19.42
CA ILE A 421 8.84 1.35 19.78
C ILE A 421 9.87 1.86 20.79
N MET A 422 10.82 2.68 20.34
CA MET A 422 11.74 3.38 21.25
C MET A 422 11.05 4.61 21.85
N TRP A 423 10.72 4.56 23.14
CA TRP A 423 10.31 5.73 23.92
C TRP A 423 11.52 6.33 24.64
N VAL A 424 11.78 7.62 24.42
CA VAL A 424 12.71 8.38 25.26
C VAL A 424 11.96 8.77 26.54
N LEU A 425 12.09 7.97 27.60
CA LEU A 425 11.58 8.33 28.92
C LEU A 425 12.53 9.35 29.56
N SER A 426 12.04 10.57 29.81
CA SER A 426 12.68 11.49 30.75
C SER A 426 12.38 11.01 32.17
N ASP A 427 13.35 10.33 32.76
CA ASP A 427 13.24 9.72 34.08
C ASP A 427 13.20 10.79 35.19
N ASN A 428 12.12 10.81 35.98
CA ASN A 428 12.01 11.64 37.18
C ASN A 428 11.36 10.85 38.33
N ARG A 429 12.25 10.15 39.04
CA ARG A 429 12.30 9.92 40.50
C ARG A 429 11.22 9.08 41.23
N SER A 430 11.79 8.09 41.93
CA SER A 430 11.76 7.79 43.38
C SER A 430 10.61 7.01 44.03
N ASP A 431 10.99 5.83 44.53
CA ASP A 431 10.67 5.15 45.81
C ASP A 431 9.27 5.25 46.42
N GLY A 432 8.71 4.07 46.71
CA GLY A 432 7.60 3.92 47.67
C GLY A 432 7.05 2.50 47.74
N THR A 433 7.39 1.80 48.82
CA THR A 433 7.06 0.42 49.20
C THR A 433 5.59 0.11 49.52
N SER A 434 5.21 -1.18 49.39
CA SER A 434 4.45 -2.03 50.35
C SER A 434 3.16 -2.70 49.85
N ALA A 435 3.25 -4.04 49.72
CA ALA A 435 2.31 -5.11 50.15
C ALA A 435 0.84 -5.08 49.67
N THR A 436 0.19 -6.18 49.28
CA THR A 436 0.06 -7.48 49.96
C THR A 436 -0.39 -8.60 49.02
N LYS A 437 -0.08 -9.83 49.45
CA LYS A 437 -0.53 -11.14 48.95
C LYS A 437 -2.03 -11.22 48.65
N ASN A 438 -2.39 -11.90 47.54
CA ASN A 438 -3.39 -12.96 47.59
C ASN A 438 -3.19 -13.99 46.46
N GLN A 439 -2.92 -15.22 46.91
CA GLN A 439 -3.31 -16.51 46.34
C GLN A 439 -3.04 -16.76 44.84
N THR A 440 -1.86 -17.32 44.59
CA THR A 440 -1.65 -18.33 43.53
C THR A 440 -2.48 -19.59 43.78
N PRO A 441 -3.17 -20.12 42.76
CA PRO A 441 -3.14 -21.53 42.43
C PRO A 441 -1.92 -21.84 41.55
N SER A 442 -1.14 -22.84 41.98
CA SER A 442 -0.08 -23.51 41.20
C SER A 442 -0.72 -24.57 40.25
N PRO A 443 0.00 -25.21 39.32
CA PRO A 443 -0.09 -24.90 37.90
C PRO A 443 -0.27 -26.21 37.10
N LEU A 444 -1.45 -26.78 37.02
CA LEU A 444 -1.67 -27.97 36.18
C LEU A 444 -3.16 -28.27 36.10
N LEU A 445 -3.78 -27.88 34.99
CA LEU A 445 -4.98 -28.48 34.40
C LEU A 445 -5.49 -27.55 33.30
N LEU A 446 -5.01 -27.78 32.08
CA LEU A 446 -5.70 -27.61 30.79
C LEU A 446 -4.64 -27.84 29.69
N PHE A 447 -5.00 -28.62 28.66
CA PHE A 447 -4.15 -29.17 27.58
C PHE A 447 -3.63 -30.61 27.76
N GLN A 448 -4.51 -31.51 28.22
CA GLN A 448 -4.56 -32.89 27.72
C GLN A 448 -5.85 -33.06 26.90
N GLY A 449 -5.79 -32.62 25.65
CA GLY A 449 -6.90 -32.64 24.71
C GLY A 449 -6.58 -31.70 23.57
N SER A 450 -6.34 -32.29 22.39
CA SER A 450 -6.13 -31.63 21.10
C SER A 450 -6.73 -30.23 21.02
N THR A 451 -5.87 -29.22 20.94
CA THR A 451 -6.30 -27.89 20.53
C THR A 451 -5.41 -27.47 19.40
N LYS A 452 -6.01 -27.24 18.23
CA LYS A 452 -5.29 -26.75 17.07
C LYS A 452 -5.10 -25.26 17.30
N VAL A 453 -3.87 -24.91 17.59
CA VAL A 453 -3.39 -23.54 17.76
C VAL A 453 -2.91 -23.12 16.37
N GLU A 454 -3.76 -22.44 15.60
CA GLU A 454 -3.35 -21.80 14.34
C GLU A 454 -2.78 -20.43 14.69
N GLY A 455 -1.81 -19.86 13.98
CA GLY A 455 -1.34 -18.54 14.36
C GLY A 455 -0.47 -17.85 13.34
N ALA A 456 -0.54 -16.52 13.30
CA ALA A 456 0.19 -15.61 12.41
C ALA A 456 0.97 -14.57 13.23
N VAL A 457 2.29 -14.66 13.28
CA VAL A 457 3.11 -13.63 13.93
C VAL A 457 3.55 -12.65 12.87
N ILE A 458 3.48 -11.38 13.19
CA ILE A 458 3.72 -10.25 12.30
C ILE A 458 4.71 -9.34 13.02
N PRO A 459 5.99 -9.31 12.62
CA PRO A 459 6.92 -8.33 13.13
C PRO A 459 6.47 -6.95 12.63
N ILE A 460 6.15 -6.10 13.58
CA ILE A 460 5.96 -4.65 13.45
C ILE A 460 7.31 -3.96 13.80
N LYS A 461 8.43 -4.63 13.50
CA LYS A 461 9.75 -4.09 13.78
C LYS A 461 9.92 -2.84 12.91
N ASP A 462 10.36 -1.75 13.53
CA ASP A 462 10.69 -0.50 12.83
C ASP A 462 9.50 0.26 12.20
N THR A 463 8.25 -0.09 12.52
CA THR A 463 7.12 0.81 12.21
C THR A 463 7.02 1.86 13.30
N TYR A 464 7.21 3.13 12.95
CA TYR A 464 7.05 4.27 13.86
C TYR A 464 5.57 4.56 14.12
N LEU A 465 4.84 3.59 14.69
CA LEU A 465 3.47 3.79 15.12
C LEU A 465 3.50 4.50 16.47
N ASP A 466 3.01 5.74 16.51
CA ASP A 466 2.64 6.33 17.79
C ASP A 466 1.52 5.51 18.44
N SER A 467 1.24 5.76 19.71
CA SER A 467 0.26 4.97 20.45
C SER A 467 -1.17 5.11 19.95
N ALA A 468 -1.54 6.26 19.38
CA ALA A 468 -2.86 6.45 18.76
C ALA A 468 -2.94 5.65 17.45
N MET A 469 -1.89 5.67 16.62
CA MET A 469 -1.79 4.83 15.43
C MET A 469 -1.88 3.36 15.81
N LEU A 470 -1.08 2.91 16.78
CA LEU A 470 -1.09 1.53 17.26
C LEU A 470 -2.48 1.09 17.74
N THR A 471 -3.19 1.94 18.48
CA THR A 471 -4.55 1.66 18.96
C THR A 471 -5.53 1.46 17.80
N HIS A 472 -5.50 2.36 16.81
CA HIS A 472 -6.35 2.25 15.62
C HIS A 472 -6.01 1.02 14.79
N SER A 473 -4.72 0.82 14.57
CA SER A 473 -4.17 -0.27 13.78
C SER A 473 -4.52 -1.62 14.38
N LEU A 474 -4.43 -1.76 15.70
CA LEU A 474 -4.79 -2.97 16.41
C LEU A 474 -6.30 -3.24 16.38
N ALA A 475 -7.13 -2.21 16.53
CA ALA A 475 -8.58 -2.36 16.40
C ALA A 475 -8.98 -2.81 14.98
N LYS A 476 -8.43 -2.17 13.94
CA LYS A 476 -8.64 -2.57 12.54
C LYS A 476 -8.14 -3.99 12.26
N CYS A 477 -7.06 -4.39 12.90
CA CYS A 477 -6.44 -5.71 12.79
C CYS A 477 -7.38 -6.79 13.36
N MET A 478 -7.88 -6.63 14.59
CA MET A 478 -8.89 -7.55 15.16
C MET A 478 -10.19 -7.55 14.35
N TYR A 479 -10.57 -6.39 13.81
CA TYR A 479 -11.72 -6.30 12.94
C TYR A 479 -11.54 -7.12 11.66
N ALA A 480 -10.43 -6.94 10.96
CA ALA A 480 -10.10 -7.70 9.76
C ALA A 480 -10.09 -9.21 10.03
N LEU A 481 -9.56 -9.64 11.18
CA LEU A 481 -9.58 -11.05 11.60
C LEU A 481 -10.97 -11.64 11.77
N ALA A 482 -11.85 -10.90 12.42
CA ALA A 482 -13.23 -11.31 12.61
C ALA A 482 -13.93 -11.53 11.26
N LEU A 483 -13.51 -10.81 10.21
CA LEU A 483 -14.05 -10.98 8.86
C LEU A 483 -13.47 -12.19 8.14
N VAL A 484 -12.21 -12.51 8.40
CA VAL A 484 -11.54 -13.68 7.80
C VAL A 484 -12.10 -14.99 8.38
N ASP A 485 -12.45 -15.08 9.67
CA ASP A 485 -12.87 -16.35 10.32
C ASP A 485 -14.31 -16.83 9.95
N GLY A 486 -15.04 -16.06 9.13
CA GLY A 486 -16.13 -16.64 8.33
C GLY A 486 -15.63 -17.72 7.35
N TYR A 487 -14.33 -17.68 7.04
CA TYR A 487 -13.56 -18.64 6.26
C TYR A 487 -12.56 -19.31 7.20
N LYS A 488 -12.49 -20.65 7.18
CA LYS A 488 -11.59 -21.37 8.08
C LYS A 488 -10.14 -20.99 7.74
N LEU A 489 -9.40 -20.36 8.65
CA LEU A 489 -7.95 -20.10 8.52
C LEU A 489 -7.11 -21.34 8.16
N SER A 490 -7.67 -22.54 8.34
CA SER A 490 -7.17 -23.79 7.79
C SER A 490 -7.02 -23.82 6.26
N GLN A 491 -7.68 -22.92 5.53
CA GLN A 491 -7.58 -22.77 4.08
C GLN A 491 -6.50 -21.72 3.79
N PRO A 492 -5.40 -22.12 3.14
CA PRO A 492 -4.25 -21.24 2.96
C PRO A 492 -4.56 -19.91 2.24
N HIS A 493 -5.56 -19.89 1.38
CA HIS A 493 -6.02 -18.73 0.61
C HIS A 493 -6.53 -17.56 1.49
N ASP A 494 -7.11 -17.87 2.65
CA ASP A 494 -7.69 -16.87 3.55
C ASP A 494 -6.62 -16.14 4.36
N VAL A 495 -5.46 -16.77 4.56
CA VAL A 495 -4.39 -16.23 5.39
C VAL A 495 -3.59 -15.14 4.68
N ILE A 496 -3.31 -15.25 3.38
CA ILE A 496 -2.68 -14.15 2.61
C ILE A 496 -3.56 -12.91 2.65
N SER A 497 -4.86 -13.12 2.42
CA SER A 497 -5.88 -12.08 2.40
C SER A 497 -5.96 -11.39 3.77
N GLY A 498 -5.94 -12.17 4.86
CA GLY A 498 -5.82 -11.67 6.22
C GLY A 498 -4.52 -10.89 6.47
N VAL A 499 -3.37 -11.38 6.04
CA VAL A 499 -2.05 -10.72 6.23
C VAL A 499 -1.91 -9.43 5.44
N LEU A 500 -2.43 -9.36 4.23
CA LEU A 500 -2.53 -8.10 3.50
C LEU A 500 -3.51 -7.14 4.18
N ALA A 501 -4.67 -7.62 4.63
CA ALA A 501 -5.62 -6.84 5.43
C ALA A 501 -5.03 -6.36 6.76
N PHE A 502 -4.10 -7.11 7.36
CA PHE A 502 -3.35 -6.69 8.54
C PHE A 502 -2.35 -5.59 8.22
N GLY A 503 -1.53 -5.78 7.19
CA GLY A 503 -0.62 -4.72 6.72
C GLY A 503 -1.39 -3.43 6.42
N LEU A 504 -2.63 -3.57 5.94
CA LEU A 504 -3.61 -2.51 5.73
C LEU A 504 -4.16 -1.85 6.99
N ALA A 505 -4.52 -2.66 7.97
CA ALA A 505 -4.96 -2.20 9.27
C ALA A 505 -3.86 -1.39 9.97
N LEU A 506 -2.60 -1.83 9.86
CA LEU A 506 -1.42 -1.16 10.41
C LEU A 506 -1.08 0.18 9.73
N ARG A 507 -1.76 0.55 8.63
CA ARG A 507 -1.48 1.78 7.87
C ARG A 507 -1.87 3.04 8.62
N ASN A 508 -1.34 4.15 8.11
CA ASN A 508 -1.77 5.52 8.37
C ASN A 508 -3.23 5.62 8.89
N PRO A 509 -3.46 5.81 10.20
CA PRO A 509 -4.82 5.83 10.73
C PRO A 509 -5.60 7.06 10.25
N LYS A 510 -4.91 8.09 9.72
CA LYS A 510 -5.51 9.33 9.24
C LYS A 510 -6.16 9.18 7.87
N SER A 511 -5.83 8.14 7.10
CA SER A 511 -6.42 7.90 5.78
C SER A 511 -6.54 6.41 5.49
N SER A 512 -7.77 5.94 5.21
CA SER A 512 -8.01 4.56 4.74
C SER A 512 -7.53 4.29 3.32
N TYR A 513 -7.06 5.31 2.60
CA TYR A 513 -6.66 5.19 1.19
C TYR A 513 -5.19 5.52 0.95
N ALA A 514 -4.46 6.06 1.94
CA ALA A 514 -3.02 6.23 1.84
C ALA A 514 -2.34 4.85 1.90
N ILE A 515 -1.42 4.56 0.98
CA ILE A 515 -0.64 3.32 1.01
C ILE A 515 0.81 3.62 1.43
N GLU A 516 1.29 2.79 2.34
CA GLU A 516 2.64 2.82 2.89
C GLU A 516 3.31 1.48 2.59
N SER A 517 4.63 1.43 2.62
CA SER A 517 5.38 0.18 2.44
C SER A 517 5.07 -0.76 3.59
N LEU A 518 4.81 -2.01 3.28
CA LEU A 518 4.67 -3.05 4.30
C LEU A 518 6.03 -3.71 4.53
N PRO A 519 6.37 -4.09 5.77
CA PRO A 519 7.58 -4.85 6.06
C PRO A 519 7.67 -6.12 5.20
N ALA A 520 8.84 -6.42 4.67
CA ALA A 520 9.03 -7.59 3.80
C ALA A 520 8.73 -8.90 4.55
N GLU A 521 9.01 -8.92 5.85
CA GLU A 521 8.73 -10.03 6.75
C GLU A 521 7.24 -10.35 6.83
N LEU A 522 6.36 -9.33 6.73
CA LEU A 522 4.91 -9.53 6.69
C LEU A 522 4.52 -10.43 5.52
N TYR A 523 5.14 -10.23 4.35
CA TYR A 523 4.87 -11.02 3.15
C TYR A 523 5.42 -12.44 3.24
N THR A 524 6.62 -12.60 3.79
CA THR A 524 7.17 -13.93 4.09
C THR A 524 6.21 -14.70 4.98
N LEU A 525 5.69 -14.06 6.02
CA LEU A 525 4.75 -14.68 6.95
C LEU A 525 3.39 -14.96 6.32
N ALA A 526 2.90 -14.05 5.46
CA ALA A 526 1.72 -14.30 4.63
C ALA A 526 1.87 -15.58 3.82
N ARG A 527 3.03 -15.77 3.18
CA ARG A 527 3.30 -16.95 2.36
C ARG A 527 3.51 -18.21 3.19
N LEU A 528 4.27 -18.15 4.29
CA LEU A 528 4.41 -19.30 5.20
C LEU A 528 3.05 -19.78 5.68
N ALA A 529 2.18 -18.85 6.06
CA ALA A 529 0.85 -19.18 6.51
C ALA A 529 -0.05 -19.70 5.35
N TYR A 530 0.14 -19.21 4.12
CA TYR A 530 -0.43 -19.81 2.90
C TYR A 530 0.08 -21.22 2.60
N HIS A 531 1.20 -21.66 3.14
CA HIS A 531 1.61 -23.06 3.00
C HIS A 531 1.25 -23.89 4.23
N GLY A 532 0.44 -23.35 5.14
CA GLY A 532 -0.04 -24.02 6.35
C GLY A 532 1.03 -24.15 7.43
N TYR A 533 2.12 -23.39 7.35
CA TYR A 533 3.12 -23.37 8.41
C TYR A 533 2.60 -22.55 9.60
N PRO A 534 2.72 -23.07 10.83
CA PRO A 534 2.41 -22.29 12.01
C PRO A 534 3.38 -21.11 12.05
N ALA A 535 2.86 -19.89 12.18
CA ALA A 535 3.74 -18.75 12.29
C ALA A 535 4.52 -18.79 13.60
N VAL A 536 5.81 -18.46 13.51
CA VAL A 536 6.72 -18.50 14.65
C VAL A 536 6.51 -17.24 15.48
N VAL A 537 6.05 -17.38 16.73
CA VAL A 537 6.03 -16.26 17.68
C VAL A 537 7.46 -15.92 18.06
N VAL A 538 7.90 -14.70 17.76
CA VAL A 538 9.20 -14.22 18.21
C VAL A 538 8.96 -13.39 19.48
N PRO A 539 9.41 -13.84 20.67
CA PRO A 539 9.36 -13.00 21.87
C PRO A 539 10.21 -11.74 21.68
N PRO A 540 9.92 -10.65 22.42
CA PRO A 540 10.80 -9.49 22.45
C PRO A 540 12.20 -9.94 22.88
N SER A 541 13.21 -9.47 22.16
CA SER A 541 14.60 -9.93 22.28
C SER A 541 15.51 -8.93 23.00
N LYS A 542 15.08 -7.67 23.12
CA LYS A 542 15.83 -6.58 23.74
C LYS A 542 14.96 -5.77 24.69
N THR A 543 15.57 -5.25 25.75
CA THR A 543 14.94 -4.28 26.66
C THR A 543 14.29 -3.16 25.85
N ASN A 544 13.03 -2.84 26.14
CA ASN A 544 12.15 -1.89 25.43
C ASN A 544 11.46 -2.39 24.15
N GLU A 545 11.77 -3.59 23.64
CA GLU A 545 10.93 -4.20 22.62
C GLU A 545 9.61 -4.66 23.25
N ARG A 546 8.49 -4.41 22.55
CA ARG A 546 7.15 -4.81 22.98
C ARG A 546 6.51 -5.67 21.90
N THR A 547 6.04 -6.87 22.23
CA THR A 547 5.28 -7.73 21.33
C THR A 547 3.82 -7.76 21.77
N ILE A 548 2.91 -7.27 20.94
CA ILE A 548 1.48 -7.42 21.15
C ILE A 548 1.10 -8.85 20.78
N VAL A 549 0.33 -9.52 21.60
CA VAL A 549 -0.17 -10.87 21.36
C VAL A 549 -1.68 -10.78 21.32
N ILE A 550 -2.25 -11.11 20.17
CA ILE A 550 -3.69 -11.23 19.94
C ILE A 550 -4.02 -12.72 19.93
N VAL A 551 -4.98 -13.13 20.73
CA VAL A 551 -5.48 -14.51 20.75
C VAL A 551 -6.95 -14.46 20.35
N GLN A 552 -7.29 -15.03 19.21
CA GLN A 552 -8.68 -15.23 18.83
C GLN A 552 -9.18 -16.53 19.44
N GLU A 553 -10.12 -16.42 20.37
CA GLU A 553 -10.87 -17.52 20.92
C GLU A 553 -12.11 -17.76 20.09
N ARG A 554 -12.28 -19.00 19.63
CA ARG A 554 -13.48 -19.41 18.92
C ARG A 554 -14.62 -19.59 19.93
N SER A 555 -15.65 -18.75 19.83
CA SER A 555 -16.89 -18.99 20.55
C SER A 555 -17.87 -19.82 19.73
N LYS A 556 -18.87 -20.38 20.42
CA LYS A 556 -19.97 -21.14 19.79
C LYS A 556 -21.02 -20.21 19.18
N ASP A 557 -21.03 -18.94 19.57
CA ASP A 557 -21.87 -17.91 18.96
C ASP A 557 -21.14 -17.26 17.78
N THR A 558 -21.84 -16.38 17.06
CA THR A 558 -21.28 -15.60 15.95
C THR A 558 -20.34 -14.49 16.41
N THR A 559 -19.90 -14.51 17.67
CA THR A 559 -19.06 -13.49 18.30
C THR A 559 -17.61 -13.97 18.33
N PHE A 560 -16.70 -13.13 17.84
CA PHE A 560 -15.27 -13.38 17.90
C PHE A 560 -14.72 -12.78 19.18
N HIS A 561 -14.13 -13.61 20.05
CA HIS A 561 -13.50 -13.11 21.27
C HIS A 561 -12.00 -13.01 21.03
N PHE A 562 -11.43 -11.83 21.23
CA PHE A 562 -10.00 -11.60 21.18
C PHE A 562 -9.47 -11.37 22.59
N ARG A 563 -8.30 -11.93 22.90
CA ARG A 563 -7.50 -11.51 24.05
C ARG A 563 -6.28 -10.79 23.56
N VAL A 564 -6.01 -9.62 24.12
CA VAL A 564 -4.84 -8.83 23.74
C VAL A 564 -3.92 -8.64 24.94
N ALA A 565 -2.67 -9.07 24.79
CA ALA A 565 -1.58 -8.78 25.70
C ALA A 565 -0.51 -7.94 24.99
N CYS A 566 0.26 -7.20 25.77
CA CYS A 566 1.54 -6.66 25.37
C CYS A 566 2.62 -7.35 26.22
N VAL A 567 3.63 -7.87 25.55
CA VAL A 567 4.76 -8.59 26.13
C VAL A 567 5.99 -7.72 26.00
N SER A 568 6.63 -7.36 27.09
CA SER A 568 7.93 -6.68 27.08
C SER A 568 8.99 -7.58 27.68
N VAL A 569 10.26 -7.23 27.48
CA VAL A 569 11.38 -7.86 28.19
C VAL A 569 12.15 -6.80 28.97
N ASP A 570 12.53 -7.11 30.21
CA ASP A 570 13.36 -6.23 31.03
C ASP A 570 14.86 -6.46 30.79
N GLU A 571 15.69 -5.68 31.50
CA GLU A 571 17.16 -5.76 31.44
C GLU A 571 17.73 -7.13 31.81
N ASN A 572 16.98 -7.97 32.53
CA ASN A 572 17.38 -9.31 32.93
C ASN A 572 16.88 -10.40 31.97
N GLY A 573 16.21 -10.02 30.88
CA GLY A 573 15.61 -10.97 29.96
C GLY A 573 14.29 -11.58 30.47
N ILE A 574 13.68 -11.02 31.53
CA ILE A 574 12.41 -11.50 32.06
C ILE A 574 11.27 -10.90 31.24
N LEU A 575 10.35 -11.75 30.80
CA LEU A 575 9.17 -11.34 30.06
C LEU A 575 8.12 -10.78 31.03
N HIS A 576 7.60 -9.59 30.72
CA HIS A 576 6.50 -8.95 31.44
C HIS A 576 5.26 -8.93 30.56
N PHE A 577 4.09 -9.15 31.17
CA PHE A 577 2.81 -9.24 30.49
C PHE A 577 1.87 -8.16 30.99
N HIS A 578 1.34 -7.38 30.07
CA HIS A 578 0.41 -6.30 30.37
C HIS A 578 -0.83 -6.46 29.51
N ASP A 579 -2.02 -6.29 30.08
CA ASP A 579 -3.19 -6.11 29.25
C ASP A 579 -3.06 -4.80 28.44
N PHE A 580 -3.61 -4.80 27.23
CA PHE A 580 -3.44 -3.67 26.32
C PHE A 580 -3.99 -2.33 26.88
N PRO A 581 -5.18 -2.30 27.53
CA PRO A 581 -5.65 -1.09 28.21
C PRO A 581 -4.69 -0.54 29.28
N THR A 582 -4.06 -1.40 30.08
CA THR A 582 -3.07 -1.01 31.11
C THR A 582 -1.83 -0.40 30.47
N VAL A 583 -1.37 -0.92 29.32
CA VAL A 583 -0.28 -0.30 28.55
C VAL A 583 -0.65 1.10 28.09
N LEU A 584 -1.86 1.29 27.58
CA LEU A 584 -2.35 2.63 27.20
C LEU A 584 -2.51 3.56 28.42
N GLY A 585 -2.80 3.02 29.60
CA GLY A 585 -3.00 3.81 30.81
C GLY A 585 -1.71 4.29 31.49
N GLY A 586 -0.65 3.48 31.47
CA GLY A 586 0.60 3.73 32.21
C GLY A 586 1.51 4.80 31.61
N ASP A 587 1.48 4.96 30.27
CA ASP A 587 2.46 5.78 29.54
C ASP A 587 1.97 7.23 29.28
N GLY A 588 1.07 7.76 30.11
CA GLY A 588 0.49 9.10 29.93
C GLY A 588 -0.54 9.20 28.79
N MET A 589 -1.06 8.05 28.32
CA MET A 589 -1.95 7.96 27.15
C MET A 589 -3.40 7.64 27.52
N GLN A 590 -3.90 8.16 28.64
CA GLN A 590 -5.28 7.94 29.09
C GLN A 590 -6.33 8.27 28.01
N GLN A 591 -6.03 9.21 27.10
CA GLN A 591 -6.88 9.55 25.95
C GLN A 591 -7.05 8.39 24.95
N ASN A 592 -6.04 7.51 24.83
CA ASN A 592 -6.09 6.35 23.94
C ASN A 592 -6.90 5.20 24.52
N THR A 593 -7.03 5.07 25.84
CA THR A 593 -7.91 4.06 26.45
C THR A 593 -9.38 4.29 26.07
N GLY A 594 -9.81 5.57 26.05
CA GLY A 594 -11.14 5.95 25.56
C GLY A 594 -11.32 5.63 24.08
N THR A 595 -10.31 5.95 23.26
CA THR A 595 -10.29 5.63 21.83
C THR A 595 -10.37 4.12 21.57
N TRP A 596 -9.57 3.32 22.29
CA TRP A 596 -9.60 1.86 22.21
C TRP A 596 -10.98 1.31 22.55
N THR A 597 -11.57 1.76 23.67
CA THR A 597 -12.88 1.31 24.12
C THR A 597 -13.97 1.64 23.10
N HIS A 598 -13.91 2.84 22.52
CA HIS A 598 -14.83 3.28 21.47
C HIS A 598 -14.66 2.46 20.18
N LEU A 599 -13.43 2.24 19.71
CA LEU A 599 -13.15 1.46 18.51
C LEU A 599 -13.62 0.02 18.67
N VAL A 600 -13.27 -0.62 19.79
CA VAL A 600 -13.68 -2.00 20.09
C VAL A 600 -15.19 -2.11 20.26
N GLY A 601 -15.82 -1.20 21.01
CA GLY A 601 -17.26 -1.21 21.23
C GLY A 601 -18.10 -1.04 19.96
N ASN A 602 -17.53 -0.46 18.90
CA ASN A 602 -18.19 -0.30 17.60
C ASN A 602 -18.02 -1.52 16.67
N MET A 603 -17.13 -2.46 17.00
CA MET A 603 -16.95 -3.68 16.21
C MET A 603 -18.09 -4.65 16.47
N LYS A 604 -19.04 -4.76 15.53
CA LYS A 604 -20.15 -5.72 15.65
C LYS A 604 -19.63 -7.16 15.65
N GLY A 605 -20.06 -7.95 16.63
CA GLY A 605 -19.70 -9.36 16.74
C GLY A 605 -18.26 -9.59 17.20
N VAL A 606 -17.61 -8.58 17.79
CA VAL A 606 -16.25 -8.69 18.33
C VAL A 606 -16.26 -8.33 19.80
N GLU A 607 -15.71 -9.20 20.63
CA GLU A 607 -15.46 -8.94 22.05
C GLU A 607 -13.96 -8.97 22.30
N VAL A 608 -13.46 -8.05 23.12
CA VAL A 608 -12.02 -8.01 23.45
C VAL A 608 -11.85 -8.05 24.96
N GLY A 609 -11.22 -9.12 25.44
CA GLY A 609 -10.90 -9.35 26.84
C GLY A 609 -9.41 -9.21 27.14
N PRO A 610 -9.03 -9.15 28.43
CA PRO A 610 -7.64 -9.22 28.84
C PRO A 610 -7.06 -10.60 28.50
N CYS A 611 -5.79 -10.61 28.07
CA CYS A 611 -5.02 -11.84 27.95
C CYS A 611 -4.28 -12.10 29.26
N ASP A 612 -4.67 -13.14 29.98
CA ASP A 612 -4.03 -13.51 31.24
C ASP A 612 -2.61 -14.06 31.02
N GLU A 613 -1.77 -13.93 32.05
CA GLU A 613 -0.37 -14.40 32.03
C GLU A 613 -0.26 -15.89 31.70
N GLY A 614 -1.21 -16.72 32.15
CA GLY A 614 -1.24 -18.15 31.87
C GLY A 614 -1.39 -18.45 30.38
N THR A 615 -2.30 -17.76 29.70
CA THR A 615 -2.53 -17.86 28.26
C THR A 615 -1.27 -17.48 27.47
N VAL A 616 -0.62 -16.36 27.81
CA VAL A 616 0.60 -15.93 27.11
C VAL A 616 1.79 -16.84 27.41
N HIS A 617 1.92 -17.30 28.66
CA HIS A 617 2.99 -18.21 29.04
C HIS A 617 2.88 -19.56 28.32
N ASN A 618 1.65 -20.10 28.19
CA ASN A 618 1.38 -21.31 27.43
C ASN A 618 1.72 -21.13 25.95
N LEU A 619 1.45 -19.94 25.39
CA LEU A 619 1.82 -19.60 24.03
C LEU A 619 3.33 -19.67 23.79
N PHE A 620 4.11 -19.00 24.63
CA PHE A 620 5.57 -19.04 24.50
C PHE A 620 6.15 -20.44 24.76
N LYS A 621 5.53 -21.25 25.62
CA LYS A 621 5.90 -22.66 25.80
C LYS A 621 5.70 -23.49 24.52
N ILE A 622 4.57 -23.33 23.84
CA ILE A 622 4.30 -23.99 22.55
C ILE A 622 5.40 -23.62 21.56
N VAL A 623 5.68 -22.32 21.44
CA VAL A 623 6.67 -21.78 20.50
C VAL A 623 8.09 -22.26 20.80
N LYS A 624 8.50 -22.25 22.08
CA LYS A 624 9.84 -22.73 22.49
C LYS A 624 10.01 -24.23 22.24
N ASN A 625 8.95 -25.02 22.37
CA ASN A 625 8.98 -26.46 22.10
C ASN A 625 8.90 -26.80 20.60
N VAL A 626 8.56 -25.85 19.74
CA VAL A 626 8.54 -25.99 18.27
C VAL A 626 9.95 -25.78 17.67
N HIS A 627 11.03 -26.07 18.42
CA HIS A 627 12.41 -25.96 17.92
C HIS A 627 12.66 -26.83 16.67
N VAL A 628 12.59 -26.17 15.51
CA VAL A 628 13.64 -26.05 14.49
C VAL A 628 14.51 -27.30 14.38
N THR A 629 14.16 -28.19 13.45
CA THR A 629 15.13 -29.05 12.79
C THR A 629 16.23 -28.15 12.22
N LYS A 630 17.47 -28.32 12.71
CA LYS A 630 18.66 -27.78 12.03
C LYS A 630 18.60 -28.25 10.57
N VAL A 631 18.38 -27.32 9.65
CA VAL A 631 18.77 -27.53 8.25
C VAL A 631 20.30 -27.45 8.25
N ASN A 632 20.94 -28.58 7.95
CA ASN A 632 22.39 -28.67 7.80
C ASN A 632 22.84 -27.96 6.53
#